data_AF-A0A444JYE7-F1
#
_entry.id   AF-A0A444JYE7-F1
#
_cell.length_a   1.000
_cell.length_b   1.000
_cell.length_c   1.000
_cell.angle_alpha   90.00
_cell.angle_beta   90.00
_cell.angle_gamma   90.00
#
_symmetry.space_group_name_H-M   'P 1'
#
loop_
_entity.id
_entity.type
_entity.pdbx_description
1 polymer ?
#
loop_
_entity_poly.entity_id
_entity_poly.type
_entity_poly.pdbx_seq_one_letter_code
_entity_poly.pdbx_strand_id
1 'polypeptide(L)'
;VPHIETVEAFVKNTAAKISYGGTKACYRPSIDDILMPDRNRFDSEVHLYSTLLHEVAHFSGAKHRLDRDLTGRFGNEAYAMEECIAELAASFICADLGVAHDPRDNTAAYLANWLAVLKNDKRAIITVAAKAQAAADYLH
;
A
#
# COMPACT_ATOMS: atom_id res chain seq x y z
N VAL A 1 1.00 19.99 9.45
CA VAL A 1 2.18 19.19 9.07
C VAL A 1 2.12 17.95 9.92
N PRO A 2 2.12 16.74 9.35
CA PRO A 2 2.13 15.50 10.14
C PRO A 2 3.24 15.58 11.18
N HIS A 3 3.00 15.05 12.37
CA HIS A 3 4.10 14.79 13.29
C HIS A 3 4.92 13.66 12.67
N ILE A 4 5.97 14.02 11.92
CA ILE A 4 6.84 13.07 11.19
C ILE A 4 7.30 11.94 12.11
N GLU A 5 7.57 12.27 13.38
CA GLU A 5 7.91 11.30 14.42
C GLU A 5 6.85 10.22 14.63
N THR A 6 5.56 10.55 14.50
CA THR A 6 4.45 9.57 14.59
C THR A 6 4.50 8.59 13.43
N VAL A 7 4.78 9.06 12.20
CA VAL A 7 4.86 8.20 11.02
C VAL A 7 6.08 7.28 11.10
N GLU A 8 7.25 7.83 11.46
CA GLU A 8 8.47 7.05 11.63
C GLU A 8 8.33 6.01 12.76
N ALA A 9 7.67 6.38 13.87
CA ALA A 9 7.38 5.45 14.96
C ALA A 9 6.41 4.34 14.52
N PHE A 10 5.34 4.68 13.81
CA PHE A 10 4.40 3.72 13.24
C PHE A 10 5.13 2.73 12.32
N VAL A 11 5.88 3.22 11.34
CA VAL A 11 6.63 2.40 10.39
C VAL A 11 7.61 1.48 11.11
N LYS A 12 8.35 1.99 12.10
CA LYS A 12 9.27 1.19 12.90
C LYS A 12 8.55 0.06 13.64
N ASN A 13 7.35 0.30 14.17
CA ASN A 13 6.59 -0.70 14.91
C ASN A 13 6.05 -1.83 14.02
N THR A 14 5.90 -1.60 12.71
CA THR A 14 5.55 -2.67 11.74
C THR A 14 6.64 -3.74 11.60
N ALA A 15 7.86 -3.45 12.07
CA ALA A 15 9.06 -4.28 11.88
C ALA A 15 9.42 -4.58 10.41
N ALA A 16 8.83 -3.86 9.45
CA ALA A 16 9.19 -3.96 8.05
C ALA A 16 10.66 -3.55 7.85
N LYS A 17 11.43 -4.39 7.13
CA LYS A 17 12.79 -4.06 6.74
C LYS A 17 12.73 -3.07 5.58
N ILE A 18 13.20 -1.84 5.81
CA ILE A 18 13.20 -0.80 4.78
C ILE A 18 14.65 -0.49 4.40
N SER A 19 14.91 -0.53 3.11
CA SER A 19 16.21 -0.19 2.51
C SER A 19 16.04 0.94 1.51
N TYR A 20 17.07 1.78 1.38
CA TYR A 20 17.08 2.90 0.45
C TYR A 20 18.05 2.66 -0.70
N GLY A 21 17.59 2.90 -1.92
CA GLY A 21 18.37 2.79 -3.15
C GLY A 21 17.49 2.49 -4.38
N GLY A 22 18.12 2.46 -5.55
CA GLY A 22 17.41 2.20 -6.81
C GLY A 22 16.50 3.36 -7.24
N THR A 23 15.59 3.07 -8.18
CA THR A 23 14.79 4.13 -8.82
C THR A 23 13.29 4.09 -8.52
N LYS A 24 12.77 2.98 -7.98
CA LYS A 24 11.34 2.75 -7.74
C LYS A 24 11.12 2.15 -6.35
N ALA A 25 10.01 2.54 -5.73
CA ALA A 25 9.55 1.92 -4.49
C ALA A 25 8.88 0.57 -4.79
N CYS A 26 9.14 -0.43 -3.95
CA CYS A 26 8.40 -1.70 -3.98
C CYS A 26 8.58 -2.51 -2.68
N TYR A 27 7.53 -3.18 -2.26
CA TYR A 27 7.62 -4.38 -1.43
C TYR A 27 8.11 -5.58 -2.28
N ARG A 28 9.06 -6.36 -1.76
CA ARG A 28 9.66 -7.52 -2.43
C ARG A 28 9.33 -8.81 -1.66
N PRO A 29 8.27 -9.54 -2.04
CA PRO A 29 7.82 -10.72 -1.30
C PRO A 29 8.85 -11.84 -1.15
N SER A 30 9.78 -11.98 -2.09
CA SER A 30 10.78 -13.05 -2.11
C SER A 30 11.83 -12.96 -1.00
N ILE A 31 12.13 -11.74 -0.55
CA ILE A 31 13.12 -11.46 0.52
C ILE A 31 12.50 -10.70 1.70
N ASP A 32 11.20 -10.44 1.63
CA ASP A 32 10.38 -9.83 2.65
C ASP A 32 10.89 -8.49 3.17
N ASP A 33 11.17 -7.58 2.24
CA ASP A 33 11.60 -6.21 2.56
C ASP A 33 10.94 -5.18 1.63
N ILE A 34 11.08 -3.91 2.01
CA ILE A 34 10.66 -2.75 1.24
C ILE A 34 11.91 -2.04 0.73
N LEU A 35 11.96 -1.80 -0.58
CA LEU A 35 12.95 -0.94 -1.21
C LEU A 35 12.29 0.41 -1.49
N MET A 36 12.92 1.48 -1.03
CA MET A 36 12.53 2.86 -1.31
C MET A 36 13.64 3.56 -2.11
N PRO A 37 13.33 4.42 -3.09
CA PRO A 37 14.30 5.37 -3.64
C PRO A 37 14.94 6.22 -2.52
N ASP A 38 16.15 6.73 -2.76
CA ASP A 38 16.77 7.67 -1.83
C ASP A 38 15.83 8.85 -1.51
N ARG A 39 15.79 9.27 -0.24
CA ARG A 39 14.79 10.25 0.25
C ARG A 39 14.79 11.55 -0.56
N ASN A 40 15.94 11.98 -1.07
CA ASN A 40 16.10 13.19 -1.89
C ASN A 40 15.50 13.10 -3.31
N ARG A 41 14.98 11.92 -3.71
CA ARG A 41 14.29 11.71 -4.99
C ARG A 41 12.78 11.93 -4.89
N PHE A 42 12.26 12.18 -3.68
CA PHE A 42 10.86 12.53 -3.46
C PHE A 42 10.69 14.05 -3.42
N ASP A 43 9.62 14.54 -4.04
CA ASP A 43 9.34 15.98 -4.12
C ASP A 43 8.94 16.59 -2.78
N SER A 44 8.49 15.75 -1.84
CA SER A 44 8.12 16.16 -0.49
C SER A 44 8.12 14.97 0.48
N GLU A 45 8.10 15.26 1.78
CA GLU A 45 7.87 14.23 2.81
C GLU A 45 6.50 13.57 2.65
N VAL A 46 5.51 14.29 2.12
CA VAL A 46 4.19 13.70 1.83
C VAL A 46 4.31 12.61 0.77
N HIS A 47 4.97 12.90 -0.35
CA HIS A 47 5.21 11.93 -1.44
C HIS A 47 6.02 10.73 -0.92
N LEU A 48 7.04 10.97 -0.07
CA LEU A 48 7.83 9.92 0.56
C LEU A 48 6.99 9.00 1.46
N TYR A 49 6.25 9.58 2.42
CA TYR A 49 5.52 8.80 3.40
C TYR A 49 4.27 8.15 2.82
N SER A 50 3.56 8.79 1.90
CA SER A 50 2.43 8.14 1.20
C SER A 50 2.91 6.90 0.43
N THR A 51 4.03 7.03 -0.29
CA THR A 51 4.64 5.91 -1.01
C THR A 51 5.10 4.80 -0.06
N LEU A 52 5.76 5.16 1.05
CA LEU A 52 6.21 4.17 2.03
C LEU A 52 5.03 3.41 2.65
N LEU A 53 3.97 4.13 3.05
CA LEU A 53 2.78 3.52 3.66
C LEU A 53 2.03 2.61 2.68
N HIS A 54 2.06 2.92 1.38
CA HIS A 54 1.60 2.02 0.33
C HIS A 54 2.40 0.71 0.30
N GLU A 55 3.73 0.78 0.30
CA GLU A 55 4.55 -0.44 0.29
C GLU A 55 4.44 -1.23 1.62
N VAL A 56 4.24 -0.55 2.75
CA VAL A 56 3.92 -1.18 4.04
C VAL A 56 2.56 -1.88 4.00
N ALA A 57 1.58 -1.32 3.30
CA ALA A 57 0.30 -1.99 3.07
C ALA A 57 0.50 -3.28 2.26
N HIS A 58 1.31 -3.28 1.21
CA HIS A 58 1.69 -4.51 0.49
C HIS A 58 2.41 -5.51 1.40
N PHE A 59 3.36 -5.03 2.22
CA PHE A 59 4.08 -5.86 3.19
C PHE A 59 3.10 -6.66 4.05
N SER A 60 2.05 -6.07 4.62
CA SER A 60 1.06 -6.81 5.44
C SER A 60 0.41 -8.01 4.73
N GLY A 61 0.41 -8.06 3.40
CA GLY A 61 -0.24 -9.11 2.59
C GLY A 61 0.51 -10.43 2.49
N ALA A 62 1.75 -10.51 2.97
CA ALA A 62 2.56 -11.73 2.84
C ALA A 62 1.92 -12.96 3.50
N LYS A 63 2.30 -14.14 3.00
CA LYS A 63 1.75 -15.44 3.42
C LYS A 63 1.80 -15.71 4.94
N HIS A 64 2.82 -15.20 5.61
CA HIS A 64 2.99 -15.39 7.06
C HIS A 64 2.39 -14.24 7.90
N ARG A 65 1.63 -13.35 7.25
CA ARG A 65 0.89 -12.23 7.86
C ARG A 65 -0.59 -12.38 7.52
N LEU A 66 -1.15 -11.53 6.64
CA LEU A 66 -2.58 -11.60 6.27
C LEU A 66 -2.90 -12.59 5.14
N ASP A 67 -1.87 -13.20 4.53
CA ASP A 67 -2.01 -14.20 3.46
C ASP A 67 -3.03 -13.78 2.39
N ARG A 68 -2.81 -12.61 1.77
CA ARG A 68 -3.72 -12.04 0.77
C ARG A 68 -3.57 -12.71 -0.59
N ASP A 69 -3.94 -13.99 -0.69
CA ASP A 69 -4.13 -14.64 -1.97
C ASP A 69 -5.44 -14.20 -2.63
N LEU A 70 -5.31 -13.55 -3.79
CA LEU A 70 -6.41 -13.02 -4.59
C LEU A 70 -6.62 -13.80 -5.90
N THR A 71 -5.74 -14.76 -6.20
CA THR A 71 -5.72 -15.49 -7.48
C THR A 71 -6.98 -16.31 -7.71
N GLY A 72 -7.61 -16.82 -6.64
CA GLY A 72 -8.85 -17.58 -6.74
C GLY A 72 -10.05 -16.75 -7.24
N ARG A 73 -10.33 -15.61 -6.59
CA ARG A 73 -11.51 -14.79 -6.93
C ARG A 73 -11.28 -13.90 -8.14
N PHE A 74 -10.08 -13.31 -8.25
CA PHE A 74 -9.80 -12.26 -9.22
C PHE A 74 -8.95 -12.75 -10.40
N GLY A 75 -8.38 -13.97 -10.33
CA GLY A 75 -7.64 -14.57 -11.44
C GLY A 75 -6.53 -13.64 -11.95
N ASN A 76 -6.58 -13.30 -13.23
CA ASN A 76 -5.62 -12.42 -13.88
C ASN A 76 -5.63 -10.99 -13.34
N GLU A 77 -6.72 -10.56 -12.70
CA GLU A 77 -6.85 -9.23 -12.10
C GLU A 77 -6.34 -9.17 -10.65
N ALA A 78 -5.87 -10.30 -10.10
CA ALA A 78 -5.44 -10.38 -8.69
C ALA A 78 -4.41 -9.32 -8.31
N TYR A 79 -3.44 -9.04 -9.18
CA TYR A 79 -2.44 -8.01 -8.93
C TYR A 79 -3.04 -6.60 -8.91
N ALA A 80 -3.93 -6.27 -9.86
CA ALA A 80 -4.61 -4.98 -9.88
C ALA A 80 -5.47 -4.77 -8.63
N MET A 81 -6.08 -5.84 -8.10
CA MET A 81 -6.85 -5.81 -6.87
C MET A 81 -5.98 -5.67 -5.62
N GLU A 82 -4.79 -6.26 -5.60
CA GLU A 82 -3.82 -6.07 -4.52
C GLU A 82 -3.32 -4.62 -4.46
N GLU A 83 -3.03 -3.99 -5.60
CA GLU A 83 -2.71 -2.55 -5.66
C GLU A 83 -3.89 -1.69 -5.15
N CYS A 84 -5.14 -2.08 -5.44
CA CYS A 84 -6.33 -1.41 -4.91
C CYS A 84 -6.42 -1.51 -3.39
N ILE A 85 -6.15 -2.69 -2.85
CA ILE A 85 -6.12 -2.93 -1.41
C ILE A 85 -5.02 -2.09 -0.75
N ALA A 86 -3.82 -2.08 -1.32
CA ALA A 86 -2.67 -1.35 -0.78
C ALA A 86 -2.90 0.16 -0.80
N GLU A 87 -3.40 0.72 -1.91
CA GLU A 87 -3.70 2.15 -1.98
C GLU A 87 -4.79 2.57 -0.99
N LEU A 88 -5.85 1.77 -0.86
CA LEU A 88 -6.95 2.08 0.06
C LEU A 88 -6.51 1.96 1.52
N ALA A 89 -5.71 0.95 1.87
CA ALA A 89 -5.13 0.82 3.20
C ALA A 89 -4.17 1.98 3.51
N ALA A 90 -3.31 2.36 2.56
CA ALA A 90 -2.43 3.52 2.69
C ALA A 90 -3.22 4.81 2.89
N SER A 91 -4.36 4.98 2.20
CA SER A 91 -5.27 6.11 2.41
C SER A 91 -5.81 6.16 3.84
N PHE A 92 -6.21 5.02 4.40
CA PHE A 92 -6.68 4.94 5.79
C PHE A 92 -5.58 5.29 6.79
N ILE A 93 -4.40 4.71 6.62
CA ILE A 93 -3.25 4.93 7.51
C ILE A 93 -2.75 6.38 7.39
N CYS A 94 -2.68 6.94 6.18
CA CYS A 94 -2.33 8.35 5.97
C CYS A 94 -3.30 9.27 6.71
N ALA A 95 -4.61 9.00 6.61
CA ALA A 95 -5.63 9.78 7.30
C ALA A 95 -5.48 9.71 8.83
N ASP A 96 -5.19 8.52 9.39
CA ASP A 96 -4.97 8.34 10.83
C ASP A 96 -3.71 9.06 11.33
N LEU A 97 -2.62 8.98 10.56
CA LEU A 97 -1.33 9.60 10.90
C LEU A 97 -1.24 11.11 10.56
N GLY A 98 -2.28 11.69 9.96
CA GLY A 98 -2.31 13.10 9.55
C GLY A 98 -1.38 13.42 8.37
N VAL A 99 -1.04 12.43 7.55
CA VAL A 99 -0.30 12.58 6.29
C VAL A 99 -1.32 12.84 5.18
N ALA A 100 -1.11 13.88 4.37
CA ALA A 100 -1.93 14.06 3.18
C ALA A 100 -1.72 12.86 2.25
N HIS A 101 -2.79 12.22 1.79
CA HIS A 101 -2.63 11.14 0.83
C HIS A 101 -2.27 11.72 -0.53
N ASP A 102 -1.09 11.38 -1.03
CA ASP A 102 -0.61 11.74 -2.37
C ASP A 102 -0.59 10.47 -3.24
N PRO A 103 -1.63 10.27 -4.08
CA PRO A 103 -1.72 9.10 -4.95
C PRO A 103 -0.58 9.11 -5.96
N ARG A 104 0.11 7.97 -6.12
CA ARG A 104 1.25 7.87 -7.04
C ARG A 104 0.85 8.26 -8.48
N ASP A 105 1.81 8.74 -9.28
CA ASP A 105 1.60 9.11 -10.70
C ASP A 105 0.92 8.00 -11.55
N ASN A 106 1.05 6.74 -11.11
CA ASN A 106 0.48 5.58 -11.79
C ASN A 106 -0.96 5.24 -11.34
N THR A 107 -1.54 5.95 -10.36
CA THR A 107 -2.90 5.73 -9.86
C THR A 107 -3.95 5.85 -10.97
N ALA A 108 -3.71 6.64 -12.02
CA ALA A 108 -4.58 6.70 -13.19
C ALA A 108 -4.68 5.36 -13.97
N ALA A 109 -3.57 4.64 -14.11
CA ALA A 109 -3.56 3.33 -14.78
C ALA A 109 -4.28 2.27 -13.92
N TYR A 110 -4.11 2.33 -12.60
CA TYR A 110 -4.80 1.44 -11.67
C TYR A 110 -6.31 1.74 -11.60
N LEU A 111 -6.72 3.00 -11.59
CA LEU A 111 -8.13 3.41 -11.62
C LEU A 111 -8.89 2.86 -12.84
N ALA A 112 -8.25 2.80 -14.01
CA ALA A 112 -8.86 2.20 -15.20
C ALA A 112 -9.12 0.70 -15.03
N ASN A 113 -8.17 -0.04 -14.47
CA ASN A 113 -8.33 -1.47 -14.18
C ASN A 113 -9.34 -1.71 -13.05
N TRP A 114 -9.33 -0.88 -12.00
CA TRP A 114 -10.32 -0.96 -10.93
C TRP A 114 -11.72 -0.70 -11.45
N LEU A 115 -11.91 0.30 -12.31
CA LEU A 115 -13.19 0.56 -12.96
C LEU A 115 -13.67 -0.64 -13.79
N ALA A 116 -12.77 -1.35 -14.49
CA ALA A 116 -13.13 -2.55 -15.24
C ALA A 116 -13.60 -3.68 -14.31
N VAL A 117 -12.87 -3.95 -13.22
CA VAL A 117 -13.25 -4.98 -12.25
C VAL A 117 -14.56 -4.62 -11.54
N LEU A 118 -14.73 -3.36 -11.11
CA LEU A 118 -15.93 -2.90 -10.40
C LEU A 118 -17.19 -2.92 -11.27
N LYS A 119 -17.06 -2.71 -12.59
CA LYS A 119 -18.17 -2.88 -13.53
C LYS A 119 -18.62 -4.34 -13.64
N ASN A 120 -17.68 -5.29 -13.56
CA ASN A 120 -17.94 -6.72 -13.73
C ASN A 120 -18.31 -7.44 -12.42
N ASP A 121 -17.81 -6.99 -11.27
CA ASP A 121 -18.12 -7.52 -9.93
C ASP A 121 -18.47 -6.38 -8.96
N LYS A 122 -19.76 -6.13 -8.76
CA LYS A 122 -20.27 -5.11 -7.83
C LYS A 122 -19.89 -5.36 -6.37
N ARG A 123 -19.50 -6.59 -6.01
CA ARG A 123 -19.04 -6.94 -4.65
C ARG A 123 -17.52 -6.89 -4.52
N ALA A 124 -16.78 -6.61 -5.59
CA ALA A 124 -15.33 -6.47 -5.55
C ALA A 124 -14.93 -5.32 -4.61
N ILE A 125 -15.61 -4.16 -4.69
CA ILE A 125 -15.31 -3.01 -3.83
C ILE A 125 -15.43 -3.33 -2.33
N ILE A 126 -16.47 -4.09 -1.94
CA ILE A 126 -16.68 -4.48 -0.54
C ILE A 126 -15.53 -5.38 -0.08
N THR A 127 -15.03 -6.24 -0.97
CA THR A 127 -13.96 -7.18 -0.66
C THR A 127 -12.61 -6.49 -0.55
N VAL A 128 -12.32 -5.57 -1.47
CA VAL A 128 -11.14 -4.69 -1.40
C VAL A 128 -11.17 -3.88 -0.12
N ALA A 129 -12.28 -3.20 0.17
CA ALA A 129 -12.42 -2.36 1.35
C ALA A 129 -12.22 -3.16 2.65
N ALA A 130 -12.84 -4.35 2.75
CA ALA A 130 -12.66 -5.21 3.92
C ALA A 130 -11.20 -5.67 4.09
N LYS A 131 -10.52 -6.03 2.99
CA LYS A 131 -9.10 -6.43 3.03
C LYS A 131 -8.16 -5.26 3.31
N ALA A 132 -8.48 -4.06 2.81
CA ALA A 132 -7.75 -2.83 3.08
C ALA A 132 -7.88 -2.42 4.55
N GLN A 133 -9.09 -2.52 5.12
CA GLN A 133 -9.29 -2.29 6.55
C GLN A 133 -8.51 -3.31 7.38
N ALA A 134 -8.58 -4.60 7.04
CA ALA A 134 -7.78 -5.62 7.75
C ALA A 134 -6.26 -5.37 7.65
N ALA A 135 -5.78 -4.80 6.54
CA ALA A 135 -4.39 -4.39 6.40
C ALA A 135 -4.04 -3.21 7.33
N ALA A 136 -4.88 -2.18 7.38
CA ALA A 136 -4.71 -1.06 8.30
C ALA A 136 -4.75 -1.54 9.76
N ASP A 137 -5.73 -2.35 10.14
CA ASP A 137 -5.88 -2.90 11.49
C ASP A 137 -4.69 -3.77 11.92
N TYR A 138 -4.09 -4.52 10.98
CA TYR A 138 -2.90 -5.33 11.27
C TYR A 138 -1.65 -4.50 11.52
N LEU A 139 -1.57 -3.31 10.92
CA LEU A 139 -0.40 -2.44 10.99
C LEU A 139 -0.42 -1.49 12.20
N HIS A 140 -1.59 -1.28 12.81
CA HIS A 140 -1.78 -0.53 14.05
C HIS A 140 -1.56 -1.39 15.30
#